data_AF-A0A1V6HCP9-F1
#
_entry.id   AF-A0A1V6HCP9-F1
#
_cell.length_a   1.000
_cell.length_b   1.000
_cell.length_c   1.000
_cell.angle_alpha   90.00
_cell.angle_beta   90.00
_cell.angle_gamma   90.00
#
_symmetry.space_group_name_H-M   'P 1'
#
loop_
_entity.id
_entity.type
_entity.pdbx_description
1 polymer ?
#
loop_
_entity_poly.entity_id
_entity_poly.type
_entity_poly.pdbx_seq_one_letter_code
_entity_poly.pdbx_strand_id
1 'polypeptide(L)'
;MHPYDRSRGISFGDTIFQTIGLTGIQVANAKQDRLRNNMAIDASTRIKVAPVGGTGMEKPERIGRAATVFLEDVEDQASLIDSLLRGDTWAVEFLGSLQDESDYRDERYKGPRRGGRGRPPRPQGGYRR
;
A
#
# COMPACT_ATOMS: atom_id res chain seq x y z
N MET A 1 1.54 -27.64 -14.09
CA MET A 1 2.39 -26.44 -13.95
C MET A 1 2.97 -26.50 -12.55
N HIS A 2 4.28 -26.74 -12.43
CA HIS A 2 4.93 -26.93 -11.13
C HIS A 2 5.72 -25.66 -10.80
N PRO A 3 5.57 -25.08 -9.60
CA PRO A 3 6.22 -23.81 -9.23
C PRO A 3 7.77 -23.83 -9.24
N TYR A 4 8.38 -24.98 -9.52
CA TYR A 4 9.85 -25.18 -9.51
C TYR A 4 10.44 -25.65 -10.84
N ASP A 5 9.67 -25.62 -11.93
CA ASP A 5 10.18 -25.97 -13.25
C ASP A 5 11.04 -24.84 -13.84
N ARG A 6 12.37 -24.94 -13.67
CA ARG A 6 13.36 -23.97 -14.16
C ARG A 6 13.63 -24.05 -15.67
N SER A 7 13.04 -25.01 -16.37
CA SER A 7 13.28 -25.19 -17.81
C SER A 7 12.56 -24.15 -18.69
N ARG A 8 11.71 -23.28 -18.10
CA ARG A 8 10.78 -22.40 -18.83
C ARG A 8 11.03 -20.88 -18.71
N GLY A 9 12.23 -20.44 -18.32
CA GLY A 9 12.54 -19.00 -18.17
C GLY A 9 12.08 -18.42 -16.84
N ILE A 10 12.06 -17.08 -16.70
CA ILE A 10 11.94 -16.30 -15.44
C ILE A 10 10.79 -16.81 -14.58
N SER A 11 11.08 -17.78 -13.71
CA SER A 11 10.19 -18.18 -12.64
C SER A 11 10.10 -16.97 -11.71
N PHE A 12 8.89 -16.50 -11.44
CA PHE A 12 8.66 -15.60 -10.32
C PHE A 12 9.32 -16.26 -9.10
N GLY A 13 10.25 -15.55 -8.47
CA GLY A 13 10.92 -16.01 -7.26
C GLY A 13 9.89 -16.03 -6.14
N ASP A 14 9.13 -17.12 -6.06
CA ASP A 14 8.22 -17.43 -4.97
C ASP A 14 9.09 -17.78 -3.76
N THR A 15 9.54 -16.76 -3.05
CA THR A 15 10.27 -16.97 -1.80
C THR A 15 9.25 -17.24 -0.71
N ILE A 16 9.06 -18.52 -0.40
CA ILE A 16 8.28 -18.96 0.77
C ILE A 16 9.13 -18.68 2.01
N PHE A 17 8.71 -17.70 2.82
CA PHE A 17 9.28 -17.48 4.15
C PHE A 17 8.44 -18.22 5.19
N GLN A 18 9.07 -19.06 6.00
CA GLN A 18 8.48 -19.53 7.25
C GLN A 18 8.91 -18.57 8.36
N THR A 19 7.96 -17.78 8.84
CA THR A 19 8.18 -16.90 9.99
C THR A 19 7.50 -17.51 11.21
N ILE A 20 8.29 -17.91 12.21
CA ILE A 20 7.78 -18.39 13.48
C ILE A 20 7.31 -17.17 14.29
N GLY A 21 6.10 -17.25 14.87
CA GLY A 21 5.55 -16.20 15.73
C GLY A 21 4.93 -15.01 14.98
N LEU A 22 4.66 -15.13 13.68
CA LEU A 22 3.91 -14.10 12.95
C LEU A 22 2.45 -14.11 13.41
N THR A 23 2.02 -13.02 14.08
CA THR A 23 0.68 -12.91 14.68
C THR A 23 -0.30 -12.13 13.79
N GLY A 24 0.20 -11.25 12.93
CA GLY A 24 -0.64 -10.45 12.04
C GLY A 24 0.14 -9.87 10.86
N ILE A 25 -0.60 -9.42 9.85
CA ILE A 25 -0.08 -8.72 8.67
C ILE A 25 -0.79 -7.39 8.55
N GLN A 26 -0.03 -6.32 8.29
CA GLN A 26 -0.63 -5.04 7.93
C GLN A 26 -1.15 -5.10 6.49
N VAL A 27 -2.47 -5.17 6.36
CA VAL A 27 -3.15 -5.30 5.06
C VAL A 27 -3.72 -3.98 4.56
N ALA A 28 -3.99 -3.03 5.46
CA ALA A 28 -4.36 -1.66 5.11
C ALA A 28 -3.23 -0.71 5.52
N ASN A 29 -2.49 -0.21 4.54
CA ASN A 29 -1.46 0.79 4.75
C ASN A 29 -1.74 2.01 3.86
N ALA A 30 -1.98 3.16 4.49
CA ALA A 30 -2.33 4.41 3.80
C ALA A 30 -1.22 4.97 2.89
N LYS A 31 0.00 4.42 2.92
CA LYS A 31 1.13 4.78 2.05
C LYS A 31 1.26 3.86 0.84
N GLN A 32 0.80 2.62 0.93
CA GLN A 32 0.98 1.62 -0.12
C GLN A 32 -0.11 1.74 -1.20
N ASP A 33 0.23 1.31 -2.41
CA ASP A 33 -0.73 1.19 -3.49
C ASP A 33 -1.76 0.08 -3.21
N ARG A 34 -2.98 0.25 -3.71
CA ARG A 34 -4.11 -0.65 -3.48
C ARG A 34 -3.80 -2.10 -3.89
N LEU A 35 -3.03 -2.29 -4.95
CA LEU A 35 -2.60 -3.63 -5.37
C LEU A 35 -1.79 -4.35 -4.27
N ARG A 36 -0.93 -3.61 -3.55
CA ARG A 36 -0.11 -4.16 -2.47
C ARG A 36 -0.94 -4.50 -1.23
N ASN A 37 -1.90 -3.65 -0.89
CA ASN A 37 -2.85 -3.92 0.19
C ASN A 37 -3.66 -5.19 -0.13
N ASN A 38 -4.14 -5.35 -1.36
CA ASN A 38 -4.83 -6.58 -1.80
C ASN A 38 -3.95 -7.84 -1.69
N MET A 39 -2.68 -7.77 -2.10
CA MET A 39 -1.75 -8.90 -1.94
C MET A 39 -1.52 -9.25 -0.46
N ALA A 40 -1.48 -8.26 0.43
CA ALA A 40 -1.35 -8.48 1.86
C ALA A 40 -2.61 -9.13 2.46
N ILE A 41 -3.81 -8.75 2.00
CA ILE A 41 -5.08 -9.42 2.36
C ILE A 41 -5.05 -10.89 1.95
N ASP A 42 -4.62 -11.18 0.71
CA ASP A 42 -4.51 -12.55 0.22
C ASP A 42 -3.52 -13.36 1.07
N ALA A 43 -2.38 -12.77 1.42
CA ALA A 43 -1.38 -13.40 2.26
C ALA A 43 -1.93 -13.69 3.68
N SER A 44 -2.55 -12.70 4.34
CA SER A 44 -3.10 -12.86 5.69
C SER A 44 -4.17 -13.95 5.75
N THR A 45 -5.01 -14.03 4.71
CA THR A 45 -6.06 -15.05 4.59
C THR A 45 -5.46 -16.45 4.41
N ARG A 46 -4.42 -16.59 3.59
CA ARG A 46 -3.77 -17.89 3.32
C ARG A 46 -3.09 -18.48 4.55
N ILE A 47 -2.42 -17.64 5.34
CA ILE A 47 -1.69 -18.09 6.52
C ILE A 47 -2.47 -17.91 7.83
N LYS A 48 -3.71 -17.40 7.75
CA LYS A 48 -4.67 -17.25 8.85
C LYS A 48 -4.13 -16.45 10.05
N VAL A 49 -3.56 -15.28 9.75
CA VAL A 49 -3.08 -14.33 10.78
C VAL A 49 -3.93 -13.06 10.78
N ALA A 50 -3.93 -12.35 11.91
CA ALA A 50 -4.76 -11.17 12.11
C ALA A 50 -4.49 -10.08 11.03
N PRO A 51 -5.52 -9.61 10.31
CA PRO A 51 -5.38 -8.47 9.41
C PRO A 51 -5.39 -7.18 10.23
N VAL A 52 -4.32 -6.39 10.14
CA VAL A 52 -4.21 -5.10 10.83
C VAL A 52 -4.09 -3.95 9.83
N GLY A 53 -4.54 -2.76 10.25
CA GLY A 53 -4.48 -1.53 9.47
C GLY A 53 -3.75 -0.42 10.23
N GLY A 54 -3.05 0.43 9.50
CA GLY A 54 -2.38 1.60 10.08
C GLY A 54 -1.82 2.55 9.03
N THR A 55 -1.49 3.76 9.46
CA THR A 55 -1.11 4.86 8.56
C THR A 55 0.38 4.91 8.22
N GLY A 56 1.23 4.16 8.94
CA GLY A 56 2.66 3.99 8.63
C GLY A 56 3.43 5.31 8.54
N MET A 57 3.20 6.21 9.50
CA MET A 57 3.43 7.64 9.31
C MET A 57 4.89 8.12 9.31
N GLU A 58 5.14 9.14 8.47
CA GLU A 58 6.18 10.16 8.64
C GLU A 58 5.60 11.54 9.01
N LYS A 59 4.29 11.80 8.84
CA LYS A 59 3.66 13.11 9.07
C LYS A 59 2.25 13.04 9.69
N PRO A 60 1.88 13.93 10.64
CA PRO A 60 0.62 13.89 11.39
C PRO A 60 -0.67 13.97 10.57
N GLU A 61 -0.66 14.61 9.41
CA GLU A 61 -1.87 14.85 8.62
C GLU A 61 -2.41 13.57 7.96
N ARG A 62 -1.63 12.48 8.02
CA ARG A 62 -2.02 11.18 7.48
C ARG A 62 -2.64 10.26 8.52
N ILE A 63 -2.78 10.70 9.78
CA ILE A 63 -3.50 9.96 10.83
C ILE A 63 -4.94 9.75 10.36
N GLY A 64 -5.48 8.56 10.62
CA GLY A 64 -6.88 8.27 10.34
C GLY A 64 -7.20 7.92 8.88
N ARG A 65 -6.21 7.69 8.00
CA ARG A 65 -6.46 7.10 6.67
C ARG A 65 -6.62 5.57 6.67
N ALA A 66 -6.06 4.90 7.67
CA ALA A 66 -6.30 3.47 7.92
C ALA A 66 -6.16 3.18 9.41
N ALA A 67 -6.91 2.20 9.92
CA ALA A 67 -6.85 1.77 11.31
C ALA A 67 -7.10 0.27 11.45
N THR A 68 -6.91 -0.23 12.67
CA THR A 68 -7.37 -1.56 13.09
C THR A 68 -8.55 -1.37 14.01
N VAL A 69 -9.65 -2.03 13.71
CA VAL A 69 -10.82 -2.15 14.60
C VAL A 69 -10.68 -3.45 15.36
N PHE A 70 -10.88 -3.40 16.67
CA PHE A 70 -10.90 -4.56 17.57
C PHE A 70 -12.34 -4.85 17.98
N LEU A 71 -12.67 -6.12 18.18
CA LEU A 71 -14.01 -6.52 18.61
C LEU A 71 -14.33 -6.03 20.03
N GLU A 72 -13.34 -6.15 20.92
CA GLU A 72 -13.42 -5.74 22.32
C GLU A 72 -12.62 -4.45 22.55
N ASP A 73 -12.93 -3.76 23.64
CA ASP A 73 -12.19 -2.57 24.05
C ASP A 73 -10.75 -2.96 24.44
N VAL A 74 -9.78 -2.25 23.87
CA VAL A 74 -8.36 -2.43 24.16
C VAL A 74 -7.96 -1.39 25.21
N GLU A 75 -8.03 -1.79 26.48
CA GLU A 75 -7.70 -0.91 27.62
C GLU A 75 -6.21 -0.87 27.92
N ASP A 76 -5.48 -1.94 27.59
CA ASP A 76 -4.08 -2.12 27.93
C ASP A 76 -3.31 -2.94 26.88
N GLN A 77 -2.03 -3.17 27.14
CA GLN A 77 -1.19 -3.96 26.23
C GLN A 77 -1.57 -5.44 26.21
N ALA A 78 -2.08 -5.99 27.31
CA ALA A 78 -2.44 -7.41 27.39
C ALA A 78 -3.67 -7.71 26.52
N SER A 79 -4.72 -6.89 26.64
CA SER A 79 -5.93 -6.95 25.81
C SER A 79 -5.63 -6.75 24.32
N LEU A 80 -4.66 -5.89 23.98
CA LEU A 80 -4.18 -5.75 22.60
C LEU A 80 -3.58 -7.07 22.07
N ILE A 81 -2.69 -7.68 22.85
CA ILE A 81 -2.02 -8.94 22.46
C ILE A 81 -3.06 -10.05 22.32
N ASP A 82 -3.97 -10.18 23.28
CA ASP A 82 -5.04 -11.18 23.26
C ASP A 82 -5.93 -11.01 22.01
N SER A 83 -6.32 -9.79 21.68
CA SER A 83 -7.13 -9.51 20.50
C SER A 83 -6.42 -9.90 19.20
N LEU A 84 -5.11 -9.63 19.11
CA LEU A 84 -4.28 -10.03 17.96
C LEU A 84 -4.10 -11.55 17.86
N LEU A 85 -3.95 -12.25 18.98
CA LEU A 85 -3.82 -13.71 19.01
C LEU A 85 -5.13 -14.42 18.66
N ARG A 86 -6.27 -13.85 19.07
CA ARG A 86 -7.60 -14.36 18.70
C ARG A 86 -7.96 -14.06 17.25
N GLY A 87 -7.36 -13.01 16.68
CA GLY A 87 -7.68 -12.55 15.33
C GLY A 87 -8.98 -11.77 15.24
N ASP A 88 -9.45 -11.21 16.35
CA ASP A 88 -10.69 -10.43 16.47
C ASP A 88 -10.48 -8.99 15.98
N THR A 89 -9.90 -8.87 14.79
CA THR A 89 -9.43 -7.60 14.23
C THR A 89 -9.84 -7.41 12.78
N TRP A 90 -10.13 -6.16 12.42
CA TRP A 90 -10.41 -5.76 11.04
C TRP A 90 -9.56 -4.56 10.67
N ALA A 91 -8.82 -4.70 9.56
CA ALA A 91 -8.17 -3.57 8.94
C ALA A 91 -9.20 -2.73 8.17
N VAL A 92 -9.23 -1.43 8.43
CA VAL A 92 -10.15 -0.48 7.78
C VAL A 92 -9.37 0.63 7.08
N GLU A 93 -9.83 1.03 5.89
CA GLU A 93 -9.38 2.22 5.18
C GLU A 93 -10.48 3.28 5.21
N PHE A 94 -10.11 4.51 5.58
CA PHE A 94 -11.01 5.64 5.54
C PHE A 94 -10.82 6.36 4.20
N LEU A 95 -11.84 6.28 3.35
CA LEU A 95 -11.76 6.76 1.95
C LEU A 95 -11.88 8.28 1.80
N GLY A 96 -12.19 8.98 2.88
CA GLY A 96 -12.24 10.43 2.89
C GLY A 96 -12.38 10.98 4.31
N SER A 97 -11.72 12.10 4.52
CA SER A 97 -11.86 12.95 5.69
C SER A 97 -12.16 14.38 5.24
N LEU A 98 -12.74 15.20 6.12
CA LEU A 98 -12.94 16.62 5.84
C LEU A 98 -11.62 17.37 5.54
N GLN A 99 -10.48 16.79 5.88
CA GLN A 99 -9.14 17.33 5.61
C GLN A 99 -8.59 16.91 4.22
N ASP A 100 -9.08 15.82 3.62
CA ASP A 100 -8.62 15.36 2.30
C ASP A 100 -9.10 16.28 1.16
N GLU A 101 -10.22 16.99 1.32
CA GLU A 101 -10.71 18.01 0.36
C GLU A 101 -9.68 19.13 0.11
N SER A 102 -8.85 19.46 1.10
CA SER A 102 -7.76 20.45 0.94
C SER A 102 -6.55 19.90 0.17
N ASP A 103 -6.17 18.64 0.39
CA ASP A 103 -5.01 18.02 -0.25
C ASP A 103 -5.22 17.78 -1.76
N TYR A 104 -6.44 17.37 -2.16
CA TYR A 104 -6.78 17.18 -3.58
C TYR A 104 -6.79 18.49 -4.39
N ARG A 105 -6.87 19.66 -3.75
CA ARG A 105 -6.73 20.96 -4.42
C ARG A 105 -5.27 21.30 -4.72
N ASP A 106 -4.35 20.94 -3.82
CA ASP A 106 -2.93 21.28 -3.94
C ASP A 106 -2.19 20.40 -4.97
N GLU A 107 -2.55 19.12 -5.08
CA GLU A 107 -1.92 18.23 -6.08
C GLU A 107 -2.33 18.55 -7.53
N ARG A 108 -3.56 19.05 -7.74
CA ARG A 108 -4.04 19.50 -9.06
C ARG A 108 -3.32 20.75 -9.57
N TYR A 109 -2.64 21.51 -8.70
CA TYR A 109 -1.88 22.71 -9.07
C TYR A 109 -0.43 22.43 -9.47
N LYS A 110 0.04 21.18 -9.41
CA LYS A 110 1.31 20.78 -10.03
C LYS A 110 1.08 20.43 -11.50
N GLY A 111 0.76 21.46 -12.30
CA GLY A 111 0.83 21.38 -13.76
C GLY A 111 2.20 20.85 -14.22
N PRO A 112 2.29 20.28 -15.43
CA PRO A 112 3.53 19.67 -15.92
C PRO A 112 4.65 20.72 -15.87
N ARG A 113 5.66 20.48 -15.02
CA ARG A 113 6.91 21.24 -15.01
C ARG A 113 7.59 21.03 -16.35
N ARG A 114 7.25 21.90 -17.31
CA ARG A 114 7.90 22.01 -18.62
C ARG A 114 9.27 22.65 -18.39
N GLY A 115 10.19 21.86 -17.84
CA GLY A 115 11.61 22.18 -17.75
C GLY A 115 12.19 22.15 -19.15
N GLY A 116 12.30 23.34 -19.76
CA GLY A 116 12.94 23.53 -21.05
C GLY A 116 14.39 23.07 -21.02
N ARG A 117 14.70 22.02 -21.78
CA ARG A 117 16.03 21.80 -22.34
C ARG A 117 15.95 22.09 -23.83
N GLY A 118 16.65 23.14 -24.24
CA GLY A 118 16.69 23.64 -25.61
C GLY A 118 17.05 22.55 -26.61
N ARG A 119 16.23 22.44 -27.66
CA ARG A 119 16.61 21.84 -28.93
C ARG A 119 16.92 23.00 -29.89
N PRO A 120 18.08 23.01 -30.57
CA PRO A 120 18.35 24.04 -31.57
C PRO A 120 17.40 23.88 -32.78
N PRO A 121 17.14 24.96 -33.54
CA PRO A 121 16.22 24.92 -34.68
C PRO A 121 16.77 24.00 -35.78
N ARG A 122 15.93 23.10 -36.31
CA ARG A 122 16.25 22.36 -37.55
C ARG A 122 16.02 23.30 -38.74
N PRO A 123 16.97 23.42 -39.68
CA PRO A 123 16.81 24.27 -40.84
C PRO A 123 15.71 23.74 -41.79
N GLN A 124 14.95 24.71 -42.29
CA GLN A 124 13.75 24.62 -43.12
C GLN A 124 14.13 24.14 -44.54
N GLY A 125 13.84 22.89 -44.86
CA GLY A 125 13.98 22.33 -46.21
C GLY A 125 12.73 22.61 -47.04
N GLY A 126 12.85 23.51 -48.01
CA GLY A 126 11.76 24.01 -48.83
C GLY A 126 11.24 23.03 -49.88
N TYR A 127 9.97 23.25 -50.24
CA TYR A 127 9.34 22.74 -51.45
C TYR A 127 10.10 23.21 -52.69
N ARG A 128 10.49 22.29 -53.57
CA ARG A 128 10.49 22.54 -55.01
C ARG A 128 9.92 21.34 -55.77
N ARG A 129 9.19 21.74 -56.80
CA ARG A 129 8.40 21.00 -57.79
C ARG A 129 9.09 19.82 -58.43
#